data_AF-A0A2H0L9T5-F1
#
_entry.id   AF-A0A2H0L9T5-F1
#
_cell.length_a   1.000
_cell.length_b   1.000
_cell.length_c   1.000
_cell.angle_alpha   90.00
_cell.angle_beta   90.00
_cell.angle_gamma   90.00
#
_symmetry.space_group_name_H-M   'P 1'
#
loop_
_entity.id
_entity.type
_entity.pdbx_description
1 polymer ?
#
loop_
_entity_poly.entity_id
_entity_poly.type
_entity_poly.pdbx_seq_one_letter_code
_entity_poly.pdbx_strand_id
1 'polypeptide(L)'
;MPNETRVNLKHLLEDIRDSYASSLEEIILTELIANALDSKAVNIRFKVDIVNNVLQCADDGQGMKRARLREYHNIASTTKQRGLGIGFAGVGAKLSLLLAQKVVTESKGGHGSRCATEWRLSSPYRAPWKFTPFSGAVQ
;
A
#
# COMPACT_ATOMS: atom_id res chain seq x y z
N MET A 1 -24.99 -17.38 -18.97
CA MET A 1 -23.65 -17.10 -18.39
C MET A 1 -23.59 -17.81 -17.05
N PRO A 2 -22.53 -18.55 -16.71
CA PRO A 2 -22.43 -19.13 -15.38
C PRO A 2 -22.33 -18.00 -14.35
N ASN A 3 -23.08 -18.13 -13.25
CA ASN A 3 -22.98 -17.18 -12.14
C ASN A 3 -21.61 -17.36 -11.46
N GLU A 4 -20.91 -16.27 -11.20
CA GLU A 4 -19.61 -16.26 -10.52
C GLU A 4 -19.69 -15.61 -9.14
N THR A 5 -18.83 -16.05 -8.21
CA THR A 5 -18.70 -15.44 -6.89
C THR A 5 -18.16 -14.01 -7.04
N ARG A 6 -18.81 -13.06 -6.38
CA ARG A 6 -18.38 -11.66 -6.34
C ARG A 6 -17.74 -11.33 -5.00
N VAL A 7 -16.73 -10.46 -5.03
CA VAL A 7 -16.05 -9.97 -3.83
C VAL A 7 -16.50 -8.55 -3.55
N ASN A 8 -17.08 -8.33 -2.36
CA ASN A 8 -17.23 -6.99 -1.82
C ASN A 8 -15.90 -6.56 -1.23
N LEU A 9 -15.13 -5.78 -1.99
CA LEU A 9 -13.77 -5.41 -1.64
C LEU A 9 -13.67 -4.67 -0.30
N LYS A 10 -14.59 -3.74 -0.02
CA LYS A 10 -14.60 -2.98 1.22
C LYS A 10 -14.78 -3.91 2.41
N HIS A 11 -15.80 -4.78 2.35
CA HIS A 11 -16.04 -5.76 3.41
C HIS A 11 -14.88 -6.74 3.55
N LEU A 12 -14.26 -7.19 2.45
CA LEU A 12 -13.06 -8.02 2.52
C LEU A 12 -11.92 -7.32 3.28
N LEU A 13 -11.70 -6.02 3.05
CA LEU A 13 -10.70 -5.26 3.79
C LEU A 13 -11.08 -5.09 5.26
N GLU A 14 -12.37 -4.91 5.58
CA GLU A 14 -12.88 -4.85 6.96
C GLU A 14 -12.69 -6.20 7.67
N ASP A 15 -13.01 -7.32 7.02
CA ASP A 15 -12.79 -8.67 7.54
C ASP A 15 -11.30 -8.93 7.80
N ILE A 16 -10.41 -8.48 6.89
CA ILE A 16 -8.97 -8.56 7.10
C ILE A 16 -8.55 -7.72 8.29
N ARG A 17 -9.04 -6.47 8.42
CA ARG A 17 -8.75 -5.60 9.57
C ARG A 17 -9.18 -6.28 10.88
N ASP A 18 -10.35 -6.89 10.90
CA ASP A 18 -10.93 -7.49 12.11
C ASP A 18 -10.18 -8.76 12.57
N SER A 19 -9.29 -9.31 11.73
CA SER A 19 -8.39 -10.41 12.10
C SER A 19 -7.20 -9.97 12.97
N TYR A 20 -6.91 -8.67 13.05
CA TYR A 20 -5.82 -8.12 13.85
C TYR A 20 -6.33 -7.70 15.23
N ALA A 21 -5.47 -7.83 16.25
CA ALA A 21 -5.77 -7.36 17.60
C ALA A 21 -5.58 -5.83 17.78
N SER A 22 -4.72 -5.24 16.94
CA SER A 22 -4.38 -3.81 16.98
C SER A 22 -5.40 -2.94 16.25
N SER A 23 -5.35 -1.63 16.51
CA SER A 23 -6.16 -0.64 15.77
C SER A 23 -5.78 -0.57 14.28
N LEU A 24 -6.70 -0.09 13.43
CA LEU A 24 -6.46 0.06 11.99
C LEU A 24 -5.21 0.93 11.71
N GLU A 25 -5.09 2.03 12.43
CA GLU A 25 -3.98 2.98 12.33
C GLU A 25 -2.65 2.32 12.68
N GLU A 26 -2.60 1.57 13.78
CA GLU A 26 -1.41 0.86 14.22
C GLU A 26 -0.99 -0.23 13.23
N ILE A 27 -1.96 -0.96 12.66
CA ILE A 27 -1.69 -1.96 11.61
C ILE A 27 -1.06 -1.26 10.40
N ILE A 28 -1.65 -0.16 9.92
CA ILE A 28 -1.14 0.59 8.77
C ILE A 28 0.31 1.06 9.05
N LEU A 29 0.57 1.66 10.20
CA LEU A 29 1.91 2.14 10.55
C LEU A 29 2.93 0.99 10.62
N THR A 30 2.57 -0.09 11.30
CA THR A 30 3.43 -1.28 11.45
C THR A 30 3.75 -1.89 10.09
N GLU A 31 2.77 -1.93 9.18
CA GLU A 31 2.93 -2.48 7.84
C GLU A 31 3.76 -1.58 6.92
N LEU A 32 3.65 -0.26 7.05
CA LEU A 32 4.53 0.67 6.34
C LEU A 32 5.99 0.51 6.80
N ILE A 33 6.21 0.40 8.12
CA ILE A 33 7.54 0.13 8.69
C ILE A 33 8.07 -1.22 8.21
N ALA A 34 7.27 -2.28 8.29
CA ALA A 34 7.65 -3.62 7.86
C ALA A 34 8.02 -3.65 6.36
N ASN A 35 7.24 -2.98 5.50
CA ASN A 35 7.56 -2.90 4.07
C ASN A 35 8.86 -2.12 3.81
N ALA A 36 9.13 -1.06 4.55
CA ALA A 36 10.38 -0.32 4.45
C ALA A 36 11.58 -1.18 4.88
N LEU A 37 11.47 -1.90 5.99
CA LEU A 37 12.51 -2.84 6.46
C LEU A 37 12.75 -3.99 5.48
N ASP A 38 11.68 -4.59 4.93
CA ASP A 38 11.78 -5.62 3.88
C ASP A 38 12.50 -5.09 2.62
N SER A 39 12.37 -3.79 2.34
CA SER A 39 13.08 -3.12 1.23
C SER A 39 14.54 -2.76 1.54
N LYS A 40 15.01 -3.07 2.76
CA LYS A 40 16.34 -2.75 3.31
C LYS A 40 16.58 -1.26 3.53
N ALA A 41 15.54 -0.51 3.86
CA ALA A 41 15.67 0.88 4.26
C ALA A 41 16.51 1.01 5.55
N VAL A 42 17.29 2.07 5.64
CA VAL A 42 18.02 2.49 6.85
C VAL A 42 17.29 3.64 7.53
N ASN A 43 16.66 4.51 6.75
CA ASN A 43 15.92 5.66 7.24
C ASN A 43 14.45 5.53 6.84
N ILE A 44 13.57 5.63 7.84
CA ILE A 44 12.12 5.72 7.66
C ILE A 44 11.68 7.05 8.25
N ARG A 45 10.98 7.87 7.47
CA ARG A 45 10.48 9.19 7.88
C ARG A 45 8.97 9.23 7.79
N PHE A 46 8.34 9.62 8.90
CA PHE A 46 6.93 9.98 8.94
C PHE A 46 6.78 11.49 8.96
N LYS A 47 5.89 12.01 8.13
CA LYS A 47 5.48 13.42 8.14
C LYS A 47 3.96 13.49 8.21
N VAL A 48 3.46 14.30 9.14
CA VAL A 48 2.04 14.60 9.28
C VAL A 48 1.80 16.02 8.82
N ASP A 49 0.96 16.19 7.82
CA ASP A 49 0.44 17.47 7.37
C ASP A 49 -1.03 17.57 7.77
N ILE A 50 -1.27 18.23 8.90
CA ILE A 50 -2.62 18.39 9.47
C ILE A 50 -3.51 19.30 8.63
N VAL A 51 -2.93 20.23 7.86
CA VAL A 51 -3.70 21.18 7.05
C VAL A 51 -4.30 20.45 5.86
N ASN A 52 -3.52 19.57 5.24
CA ASN A 52 -3.95 18.80 4.08
C ASN A 52 -4.52 17.41 4.43
N ASN A 53 -4.54 17.04 5.73
CA ASN A 53 -4.92 15.70 6.22
C ASN A 53 -4.11 14.57 5.55
N VAL A 54 -2.79 14.75 5.47
CA VAL A 54 -1.87 13.77 4.85
C VAL A 54 -0.92 13.21 5.88
N LEU A 55 -0.92 11.87 6.00
CA LEU A 55 0.20 11.12 6.57
C LEU A 55 1.09 10.64 5.43
N GLN A 56 2.37 11.00 5.48
CA GLN A 56 3.39 10.53 4.56
C GLN A 56 4.36 9.62 5.29
N CYS A 57 4.60 8.43 4.73
CA CYS A 57 5.70 7.54 5.10
C CYS A 57 6.66 7.47 3.91
N ALA A 58 7.93 7.79 4.14
CA ALA A 58 8.98 7.72 3.13
C ALA A 58 10.17 6.92 3.68
N ASP A 59 10.72 6.04 2.85
CA ASP A 59 11.90 5.25 3.16
C ASP A 59 12.97 5.38 2.07
N ASP A 60 14.22 5.01 2.40
CA ASP A 60 15.37 5.01 1.49
C ASP A 60 15.77 3.61 1.02
N GLY A 61 14.82 2.66 1.02
CA GLY A 61 15.05 1.30 0.58
C GLY A 61 15.20 1.16 -0.94
N GLN A 62 15.26 -0.09 -1.40
CA GLN A 62 15.51 -0.42 -2.81
C GLN A 62 14.44 0.07 -3.80
N GLY A 63 13.26 0.45 -3.29
CA GLY A 63 12.11 0.86 -4.08
C GLY A 63 11.60 -0.23 -5.04
N MET A 64 10.76 0.20 -5.98
CA MET A 64 10.05 -0.66 -6.93
C MET A 64 10.23 -0.17 -8.36
N LYS A 65 10.52 -1.10 -9.27
CA LYS A 65 10.35 -0.86 -10.71
C LYS A 65 8.87 -0.77 -11.04
N ARG A 66 8.53 -0.09 -12.13
CA ARG A 66 7.14 0.14 -12.60
C ARG A 66 6.29 -1.14 -12.69
N ALA A 67 6.87 -2.27 -13.11
CA ALA A 67 6.18 -3.56 -13.16
C ALA A 67 5.78 -4.07 -11.76
N ARG A 68 6.70 -4.00 -10.80
CA ARG A 68 6.42 -4.37 -9.40
C ARG A 68 5.41 -3.43 -8.75
N LEU A 69 5.47 -2.13 -9.04
CA LEU A 69 4.49 -1.16 -8.54
C LEU A 69 3.08 -1.43 -9.08
N ARG A 70 2.95 -1.94 -10.32
CA ARG A 70 1.65 -2.38 -10.86
C ARG A 70 1.03 -3.51 -10.03
N GLU A 71 1.85 -4.50 -9.67
CA GLU A 71 1.41 -5.67 -8.88
C GLU A 71 1.19 -5.34 -7.41
N TYR A 72 1.84 -4.29 -6.89
CA TYR A 72 1.70 -3.83 -5.51
C TYR A 72 0.23 -3.60 -5.12
N HIS A 73 -0.61 -3.25 -6.10
CA HIS A 73 -2.02 -2.98 -5.89
C HIS A 73 -2.91 -4.23 -5.76
N ASN A 74 -2.40 -5.43 -6.05
CA ASN A 74 -3.20 -6.66 -5.98
C ASN A 74 -3.31 -7.19 -4.54
N ILE A 75 -4.52 -7.57 -4.11
CA ILE A 75 -4.75 -8.30 -2.85
C ILE A 75 -4.54 -9.79 -3.11
N ALA A 76 -3.98 -10.51 -2.13
CA ALA A 76 -3.69 -11.94 -2.23
C ALA A 76 -2.80 -12.32 -3.43
N SER A 77 -1.83 -11.45 -3.77
CA SER A 77 -0.85 -11.74 -4.81
C SER A 77 0.02 -12.93 -4.41
N THR A 78 0.20 -13.90 -5.31
CA THR A 78 1.03 -15.09 -5.10
C THR A 78 2.50 -14.77 -4.81
N THR A 79 2.94 -13.55 -5.12
CA THR A 79 4.30 -13.04 -4.88
C THR A 79 4.58 -12.60 -3.44
N LYS A 80 3.55 -12.50 -2.57
CA LYS A 80 3.68 -12.15 -1.15
C LYS A 80 3.25 -13.33 -0.28
N GLN A 81 4.14 -14.31 -0.12
CA GLN A 81 3.88 -15.44 0.78
C GLN A 81 4.18 -15.05 2.23
N ARG A 82 3.30 -15.48 3.14
CA ARG A 82 3.47 -15.28 4.58
C ARG A 82 4.78 -15.91 5.05
N GLY A 83 5.56 -15.15 5.84
CA GLY A 83 6.83 -15.62 6.41
C GLY A 83 8.09 -15.34 5.59
N LEU A 84 7.98 -14.81 4.36
CA LEU A 84 9.14 -14.39 3.55
C LEU A 84 9.55 -12.92 3.79
N GLY A 85 8.74 -12.15 4.51
CA GLY A 85 9.01 -10.77 4.92
C GLY A 85 8.33 -10.47 6.24
N ILE A 86 8.64 -9.32 6.82
CA ILE A 86 8.11 -8.89 8.13
C ILE A 86 6.62 -8.55 8.03
N GLY A 87 6.17 -8.04 6.88
CA GLY A 87 4.77 -7.64 6.66
C GLY A 87 3.79 -8.81 6.54
N PHE A 88 2.55 -8.59 6.96
CA PHE A 88 1.46 -9.54 6.94
C PHE A 88 0.90 -9.70 5.51
N ALA A 89 1.40 -10.73 4.80
CA ALA A 89 0.87 -11.23 3.52
C ALA A 89 0.64 -10.19 2.39
N GLY A 90 1.21 -8.99 2.49
CA GLY A 90 1.05 -7.93 1.50
C GLY A 90 -0.32 -7.24 1.47
N VAL A 91 -1.12 -7.34 2.54
CA VAL A 91 -2.45 -6.71 2.61
C VAL A 91 -2.50 -5.49 3.52
N GLY A 92 -1.60 -5.37 4.49
CA GLY A 92 -1.67 -4.35 5.53
C GLY A 92 -1.64 -2.90 5.03
N ALA A 93 -0.69 -2.57 4.15
CA ALA A 93 -0.63 -1.24 3.53
C ALA A 93 -1.90 -0.90 2.72
N LYS A 94 -2.65 -1.90 2.24
CA LYS A 94 -3.92 -1.73 1.52
C LYS A 94 -5.07 -1.41 2.44
N LEU A 95 -4.98 -1.70 3.74
CA LEU A 95 -5.99 -1.28 4.73
C LEU A 95 -6.09 0.25 4.83
N SER A 96 -5.07 0.99 4.40
CA SER A 96 -5.11 2.45 4.24
C SER A 96 -6.30 2.96 3.43
N LEU A 97 -6.92 2.12 2.61
CA LEU A 97 -8.10 2.44 1.79
C LEU A 97 -9.40 2.54 2.58
N LEU A 98 -9.44 1.95 3.76
CA LEU A 98 -10.56 2.09 4.68
C LEU A 98 -10.54 3.46 5.38
N LEU A 99 -9.36 4.08 5.48
CA LEU A 99 -9.15 5.33 6.21
C LEU A 99 -8.96 6.54 5.28
N ALA A 100 -8.14 6.40 4.24
CA ALA A 100 -7.73 7.50 3.39
C ALA A 100 -8.68 7.68 2.19
N GLN A 101 -9.00 8.94 1.86
CA GLN A 101 -9.75 9.27 0.63
C GLN A 101 -9.02 8.81 -0.64
N LYS A 102 -7.68 8.81 -0.59
CA LYS A 102 -6.81 8.25 -1.62
C LYS A 102 -5.46 7.88 -1.02
N VAL A 103 -4.79 6.93 -1.65
CA VAL A 103 -3.43 6.51 -1.32
C VAL A 103 -2.54 6.80 -2.52
N VAL A 104 -1.42 7.47 -2.26
CA VAL A 104 -0.39 7.73 -3.28
C VAL A 104 0.85 6.93 -2.91
N THR A 105 1.40 6.21 -3.88
CA THR A 105 2.66 5.47 -3.72
C THR A 105 3.65 6.00 -4.72
N GLU A 106 4.79 6.52 -4.24
CA GLU A 106 5.92 6.91 -5.07
C GLU A 106 7.08 5.96 -4.83
N SER A 107 7.79 5.61 -5.90
CA SER A 107 8.97 4.76 -5.77
C SER A 107 10.00 5.05 -6.84
N LYS A 108 11.27 4.98 -6.43
CA LYS A 108 12.42 4.97 -7.31
C LYS A 108 13.01 3.57 -7.33
N GLY A 109 12.88 2.87 -8.46
CA GLY A 109 13.52 1.57 -8.67
C GLY A 109 14.89 1.72 -9.32
N GLY A 110 15.74 0.70 -9.19
CA GLY A 110 17.07 0.66 -9.83
C GLY A 110 17.08 1.06 -11.31
N HIS A 111 18.20 1.65 -11.76
CA HIS A 111 18.39 2.29 -13.07
C HIS A 111 17.58 3.59 -13.29
N GLY A 112 17.36 4.37 -12.23
CA GLY A 112 16.75 5.71 -12.34
C GLY A 112 15.25 5.71 -12.67
N SER A 113 14.59 4.55 -12.60
CA SER A 113 13.14 4.46 -12.83
C SER A 113 12.39 5.20 -11.73
N ARG A 114 11.51 6.13 -12.11
CA ARG A 114 10.63 6.86 -11.18
C ARG A 114 9.19 6.56 -11.55
N CYS A 115 8.39 6.17 -10.56
CA CYS A 115 6.98 5.91 -10.79
C CYS A 115 6.14 6.29 -9.59
N ALA A 116 4.94 6.77 -9.87
CA ALA A 116 3.95 7.08 -8.86
C ALA A 116 2.60 6.51 -9.30
N THR A 117 1.80 6.09 -8.33
CA THR A 117 0.42 5.67 -8.53
C THR A 117 -0.49 6.32 -7.50
N GLU A 118 -1.74 6.52 -7.90
CA GLU A 118 -2.84 6.92 -7.02
C GLU A 118 -3.90 5.83 -7.07
N TRP A 119 -4.37 5.40 -5.90
CA TRP A 119 -5.46 4.46 -5.71
C TRP A 119 -6.51 5.12 -4.82
N ARG A 120 -7.82 4.92 -5.11
CA ARG A 120 -8.88 5.14 -4.09
C ARG A 120 -9.95 4.05 -4.10
N LEU A 121 -10.64 3.86 -2.98
CA LEU A 121 -11.89 3.10 -2.97
C LEU A 121 -13.00 3.94 -3.64
N SER A 122 -13.46 3.53 -4.83
CA SER A 122 -14.48 4.25 -5.61
C SER A 122 -15.91 3.76 -5.34
N SER A 123 -16.04 2.53 -4.85
CA SER A 123 -17.28 1.91 -4.39
C SER A 123 -16.93 0.75 -3.46
N PRO A 124 -17.90 0.14 -2.76
CA PRO A 124 -17.63 -1.05 -1.94
C PRO A 124 -16.96 -2.19 -2.71
N TYR A 125 -17.13 -2.25 -4.03
CA TYR A 125 -16.62 -3.33 -4.86
C TYR A 125 -15.36 -2.96 -5.66
N ARG A 126 -14.99 -1.68 -5.74
CA ARG A 126 -13.95 -1.22 -6.68
C ARG A 126 -12.99 -0.21 -6.12
N ALA A 127 -11.73 -0.45 -6.46
CA ALA A 127 -10.58 0.30 -6.05
C ALA A 127 -9.67 0.60 -7.25
N PRO A 128 -10.08 1.50 -8.17
CA PRO A 128 -9.27 1.84 -9.32
C PRO A 128 -7.97 2.51 -8.88
N TRP A 129 -6.88 2.12 -9.53
CA TRP A 129 -5.58 2.78 -9.41
C TRP A 129 -5.10 3.21 -10.80
N LYS A 130 -4.27 4.25 -10.84
CA LYS A 130 -3.67 4.77 -12.07
C LYS A 130 -2.26 5.25 -11.81
N PHE A 131 -1.43 5.26 -12.85
CA PHE A 131 -0.16 5.98 -12.78
C PHE A 131 -0.40 7.49 -12.75
N THR A 132 0.40 8.18 -11.96
CA THR A 132 0.40 9.64 -11.84
C THR A 132 1.81 10.19 -12.06
N PRO A 133 1.97 11.49 -12.33
CA PRO A 133 3.28 12.13 -12.32
C PRO A 133 3.97 11.95 -10.97
N PHE A 134 5.30 11.75 -11.02
CA PHE A 134 6.15 11.63 -9.84
C PHE A 134 6.37 13.02 -9.22
N SER A 135 5.96 13.22 -7.97
CA SER A 135 6.05 14.53 -7.31
C SER A 135 7.43 14.85 -6.74
N GLY A 136 8.26 13.82 -6.52
CA GLY A 136 9.58 14.03 -5.89
C GLY A 136 9.56 13.89 -4.37
N ALA A 137 8.50 13.33 -3.80
CA ALA A 137 8.35 13.15 -2.36
C ALA A 137 9.37 12.16 -1.77
N VAL A 138 9.90 11.25 -2.60
CA VAL A 138 11.00 10.33 -2.25
C VAL A 138 12.24 10.63 -3.08
N GLN A 139 13.41 10.70 -2.42
CA GLN A 139 14.71 11.04 -3.02
C GLN A 139 15.44 9.82 -3.57
#